data_AF-A0A8S4AQM3-F1
#
_entry.id   AF-A0A8S4AQM3-F1
#
_cell.length_a   1.000
_cell.length_b   1.000
_cell.length_c   1.000
_cell.angle_alpha   90.00
_cell.angle_beta   90.00
_cell.angle_gamma   90.00
#
_symmetry.space_group_name_H-M   'P 1'
#
loop_
_entity.id
_entity.type
_entity.pdbx_description
1 polymer ?
#
loop_
_entity_poly.entity_id
_entity_poly.type
_entity_poly.pdbx_seq_one_letter_code
_entity_poly.pdbx_strand_id
1 'polypeptide(L)'
;MSDPAAKENCMMHLLRSLPDPNLMTFLTLLEHLKRVAEKEPINKMSLHNLATVFGPTLLRPSEDTTKTQHITSASDIWSHDVMAQVQVLLYYLQHPPISFAELKRNTLYFSTDV
;
A
#
# COMPACT_ATOMS: atom_id res chain seq x y z
N MET A 1 -14.36 1.95 7.31
CA MET A 1 -15.23 1.33 6.30
C MET A 1 -15.45 -0.12 6.68
N SER A 2 -16.67 -0.50 7.03
CA SER A 2 -17.00 -1.83 7.61
C SER A 2 -17.35 -2.90 6.58
N ASP A 3 -17.41 -2.54 5.28
CA ASP A 3 -17.64 -3.47 4.17
C ASP A 3 -16.31 -3.95 3.57
N PRO A 4 -15.98 -5.26 3.67
CA PRO A 4 -14.78 -5.83 3.07
C PRO A 4 -14.71 -5.67 1.55
N ALA A 5 -15.84 -5.76 0.84
CA ALA A 5 -15.87 -5.67 -0.62
C ALA A 5 -15.60 -4.24 -1.08
N ALA A 6 -16.22 -3.24 -0.45
CA ALA A 6 -15.89 -1.84 -0.71
C ALA A 6 -14.42 -1.50 -0.42
N LYS A 7 -13.84 -2.07 0.65
CA LYS A 7 -12.42 -1.89 0.98
C LYS A 7 -11.51 -2.48 -0.10
N GLU A 8 -11.77 -3.71 -0.53
CA GLU A 8 -11.02 -4.37 -1.60
C GLU A 8 -11.09 -3.57 -2.90
N ASN A 9 -12.30 -3.17 -3.32
CA ASN A 9 -12.49 -2.36 -4.51
C ASN A 9 -11.70 -1.04 -4.43
N CYS A 10 -11.75 -0.35 -3.30
CA CYS A 10 -10.99 0.89 -3.08
C CYS A 10 -9.47 0.67 -3.23
N MET A 11 -8.93 -0.37 -2.57
CA MET A 11 -7.51 -0.70 -2.65
C MET A 11 -7.09 -1.05 -4.09
N MET A 12 -7.90 -1.82 -4.81
CA MET A 12 -7.64 -2.13 -6.22
C MET A 12 -7.73 -0.91 -7.13
N HIS A 13 -8.65 0.03 -6.85
CA HIS A 13 -8.73 1.29 -7.57
C HIS A 13 -7.49 2.17 -7.35
N LEU A 14 -6.94 2.23 -6.14
CA LEU A 14 -5.70 2.96 -5.83
C LEU A 14 -4.50 2.41 -6.61
N LEU A 15 -4.37 1.09 -6.74
CA LEU A 15 -3.29 0.52 -7.57
C LEU A 15 -3.44 0.90 -9.04
N ARG A 16 -4.68 0.92 -9.56
CA ARG A 16 -4.93 1.28 -10.96
C ARG A 16 -4.71 2.76 -11.27
N SER A 17 -4.78 3.64 -10.27
CA SER A 17 -4.54 5.07 -10.46
C SER A 17 -3.06 5.46 -10.44
N LEU A 18 -2.17 4.56 -10.04
CA LEU A 18 -0.73 4.79 -10.10
C LEU A 18 -0.23 4.84 -11.55
N PRO A 19 0.71 5.75 -11.88
CA PRO A 19 1.46 5.66 -13.13
C PRO A 19 2.14 4.30 -13.26
N ASP A 20 2.19 3.77 -14.49
CA ASP A 20 2.71 2.41 -14.77
C ASP A 20 4.10 2.13 -14.16
N PRO A 21 5.09 3.05 -14.23
CA PRO A 21 6.39 2.83 -13.59
C PRO A 21 6.28 2.65 -12.06
N ASN A 22 5.43 3.45 -11.41
CA ASN A 22 5.21 3.37 -9.96
C ASN A 22 4.47 2.09 -9.59
N LEU A 23 3.45 1.71 -10.36
CA LEU A 23 2.70 0.47 -10.14
C LEU A 23 3.63 -0.75 -10.25
N MET A 24 4.40 -0.85 -11.34
CA MET A 24 5.30 -1.98 -11.56
C MET A 24 6.36 -2.10 -10.44
N THR A 25 6.92 -0.96 -10.02
CA THR A 25 7.87 -0.90 -8.90
C THR A 25 7.22 -1.35 -7.60
N PHE A 26 6.01 -0.86 -7.30
CA PHE A 26 5.29 -1.19 -6.08
C PHE A 26 4.95 -2.68 -6.00
N LEU A 27 4.44 -3.28 -7.08
CA LEU A 27 4.14 -4.72 -7.14
C LEU A 27 5.41 -5.57 -6.95
N THR A 28 6.51 -5.18 -7.59
CA THR A 28 7.81 -5.85 -7.45
C THR A 28 8.31 -5.82 -6.00
N LEU A 29 8.17 -4.67 -5.33
CA LEU A 29 8.52 -4.53 -3.91
C LEU A 29 7.62 -5.41 -3.03
N LEU A 30 6.30 -5.42 -3.24
CA LEU A 30 5.38 -6.27 -2.48
C LEU A 30 5.76 -7.76 -2.57
N GLU A 31 6.06 -8.24 -3.78
CA GLU A 31 6.48 -9.62 -4.00
C GLU A 31 7.81 -9.93 -3.29
N HIS A 32 8.77 -9.00 -3.32
CA HIS A 32 10.02 -9.15 -2.59
C HIS A 32 9.79 -9.22 -1.07
N LEU A 33 9.00 -8.30 -0.52
CA LEU A 33 8.71 -8.25 0.93
C LEU A 33 7.97 -9.50 1.41
N LYS A 34 7.07 -10.07 0.60
CA LYS A 34 6.43 -11.36 0.91
C LYS A 34 7.46 -12.49 1.04
N ARG A 35 8.41 -12.59 0.11
CA ARG A 35 9.51 -13.57 0.19
C ARG A 35 10.42 -13.36 1.41
N VAL A 36 10.61 -12.11 1.83
CA VAL A 36 11.33 -11.80 3.09
C VAL A 36 10.56 -12.33 4.29
N ALA A 37 9.23 -12.12 4.34
CA ALA A 37 8.37 -12.62 5.42
C ALA A 37 8.28 -14.15 5.48
N GLU A 38 8.37 -14.86 4.36
CA GLU A 38 8.46 -16.33 4.35
C GLU A 38 9.69 -16.85 5.10
N LYS A 39 10.71 -16.01 5.33
CA LYS A 39 11.91 -16.32 6.12
C LYS A 39 11.86 -15.79 7.55
N GLU A 40 10.68 -15.39 8.03
CA GLU A 40 10.45 -14.88 9.40
C GLU A 40 11.10 -15.72 10.51
N PRO A 41 11.08 -17.07 10.50
CA PRO A 41 11.73 -17.86 11.55
C PRO A 41 13.23 -17.54 11.75
N ILE A 42 13.91 -17.10 10.68
CA ILE A 42 15.34 -16.79 10.66
C ILE A 42 15.57 -15.28 10.83
N ASN A 43 14.93 -14.45 10.00
CA ASN A 43 15.21 -13.01 9.94
C ASN A 43 14.34 -12.17 10.90
N LYS A 44 13.32 -12.77 11.54
CA LYS A 44 12.36 -12.12 12.46
C LYS A 44 11.52 -11.00 11.84
N MET A 45 11.46 -10.93 10.51
CA MET A 45 10.69 -9.93 9.78
C MET A 45 9.34 -10.51 9.36
N SER A 46 8.32 -10.30 10.19
CA SER A 46 6.92 -10.58 9.82
C SER A 46 6.40 -9.57 8.79
N LEU A 47 5.26 -9.88 8.15
CA LEU A 47 4.56 -8.92 7.27
C LEU A 47 4.26 -7.60 8.00
N HIS A 48 3.91 -7.68 9.30
CA HIS A 48 3.67 -6.50 10.12
C HIS A 48 4.95 -5.68 10.33
N ASN A 49 6.07 -6.32 10.69
CA ASN A 49 7.35 -5.63 10.86
C ASN A 49 7.80 -4.96 9.56
N LEU A 50 7.63 -5.63 8.42
CA LEU A 50 7.92 -5.07 7.11
C LEU A 50 7.00 -3.87 6.80
N ALA A 51 5.69 -3.99 7.04
CA ALA A 51 4.75 -2.89 6.82
C ALA A 51 5.09 -1.67 7.69
N THR A 52 5.51 -1.89 8.94
CA THR A 52 5.92 -0.85 9.88
C THR A 52 7.13 -0.06 9.39
N VAL A 53 8.13 -0.73 8.82
CA VAL A 53 9.35 -0.08 8.32
C VAL A 53 9.13 0.57 6.95
N PHE A 54 8.46 -0.14 6.04
CA PHE A 54 8.30 0.31 4.65
C PHE A 54 7.10 1.23 4.42
N GLY A 55 6.07 1.17 5.26
CA GLY A 55 4.86 1.99 5.11
C GLY A 55 5.17 3.49 5.00
N PRO A 56 5.91 4.08 5.96
CA PRO A 56 6.29 5.49 5.92
C PRO A 56 7.24 5.88 4.80
N THR A 57 7.96 4.91 4.24
CA THR A 57 8.90 5.14 3.14
C THR A 57 8.20 5.11 1.80
N LEU A 58 7.22 4.21 1.61
CA LEU A 58 6.53 4.00 0.34
C LEU A 58 5.28 4.87 0.17
N LEU A 59 4.59 5.21 1.27
CA LEU A 59 3.25 5.80 1.23
C LEU A 59 3.16 7.16 1.94
N ARG A 60 4.29 7.85 2.12
CA ARG A 60 4.32 9.19 2.70
C ARG A 60 3.38 10.13 1.94
N PRO A 61 2.56 10.97 2.61
CA PRO A 61 1.68 11.91 1.94
C PRO A 61 2.52 13.00 1.26
N SER A 62 2.00 13.57 0.18
CA SER A 62 2.63 14.74 -0.46
C SER A 62 2.64 15.93 0.50
N GLU A 63 3.72 16.73 0.49
CA GLU A 63 3.88 17.93 1.34
C GLU A 63 2.81 19.00 1.08
N ASP A 64 2.13 18.95 -0.07
CA ASP A 64 1.03 19.86 -0.38
C ASP A 64 -0.24 19.59 0.43
N THR A 65 -0.41 18.36 0.92
CA THR A 65 -1.58 17.96 1.71
C THR A 65 -1.41 18.29 3.21
N THR A 66 -0.17 18.48 3.67
CA THR A 66 0.16 18.66 5.10
C THR A 66 0.09 20.11 5.60
N LYS A 67 -0.26 21.07 4.73
CA LYS A 67 -0.33 22.52 5.09
C LYS A 67 -1.43 22.87 6.10
N THR A 68 -2.30 21.92 6.50
CA THR A 68 -3.49 22.24 7.30
C THR A 68 -3.49 21.68 8.74
N GLN A 69 -2.55 20.85 9.19
CA GLN A 69 -2.69 20.24 10.54
C GLN A 69 -1.40 20.23 11.37
N HIS A 70 -1.31 21.27 12.21
CA HIS A 70 -0.98 21.27 13.65
C HIS A 70 0.36 20.67 14.13
N ILE A 71 1.06 21.47 14.94
CA ILE A 71 2.18 21.13 15.82
C ILE A 71 1.88 19.82 16.57
N THR A 72 2.63 18.76 16.30
CA THR A 72 2.57 17.50 17.06
C THR A 72 3.63 17.51 18.15
N SER A 73 3.20 17.47 19.41
CA SER A 73 4.05 17.22 20.58
C SER A 73 4.70 15.83 20.48
N ALA A 74 5.85 15.66 21.14
CA ALA A 74 6.61 14.40 21.20
C ALA A 74 5.83 13.18 21.76
N SER A 75 4.58 13.36 22.21
CA SER A 75 3.66 12.31 22.64
C SER A 75 3.01 11.54 21.48
N ASP A 76 2.99 12.06 20.25
CA ASP A 76 2.40 11.41 19.07
C ASP A 76 3.45 10.58 18.31
N ILE A 77 4.14 9.67 19.01
CA ILE A 77 5.24 8.83 18.46
C ILE A 77 4.81 8.07 17.19
N TRP A 78 3.50 7.81 17.03
CA TRP A 78 2.89 7.30 15.81
C TRP A 78 1.79 8.26 15.38
N SER A 79 2.06 9.12 14.40
CA SER A 79 0.99 9.96 13.86
C SER A 79 -0.10 9.08 13.23
N HIS A 80 -1.34 9.57 13.23
CA HIS A 80 -2.46 8.89 12.57
C HIS A 80 -2.14 8.52 11.12
N ASP A 81 -1.39 9.38 10.43
CA ASP A 81 -0.95 9.17 9.04
C ASP A 81 0.04 8.02 8.92
N VAL A 82 1.00 7.90 9.86
CA VAL A 82 1.94 6.78 9.90
C VAL A 82 1.17 5.47 10.08
N MET A 83 0.19 5.43 10.99
CA MET A 83 -0.63 4.24 11.18
C MET A 83 -1.42 3.88 9.92
N ALA A 84 -1.99 4.86 9.22
CA ALA A 84 -2.69 4.62 7.96
C ALA A 84 -1.76 4.01 6.89
N GLN A 85 -0.53 4.52 6.77
CA GLN A 85 0.46 3.99 5.82
C GLN A 85 0.82 2.54 6.11
N VAL A 86 1.08 2.21 7.38
CA VAL A 86 1.37 0.84 7.80
C VAL A 86 0.20 -0.08 7.47
N GLN A 87 -1.03 0.34 7.76
CA GLN A 87 -2.22 -0.48 7.51
C GLN A 87 -2.49 -0.70 6.01
N VAL A 88 -2.27 0.31 5.16
CA VAL A 88 -2.41 0.18 3.71
C VAL A 88 -1.39 -0.80 3.15
N LEU A 89 -0.11 -0.67 3.53
CA LEU A 89 0.92 -1.58 3.05
C LEU A 89 0.70 -3.01 3.56
N LEU A 90 0.36 -3.15 4.85
CA LEU A 90 0.05 -4.45 5.45
C LEU A 90 -1.13 -5.13 4.75
N TYR A 91 -2.16 -4.37 4.35
CA TYR A 91 -3.28 -4.90 3.59
C TYR A 91 -2.80 -5.59 2.31
N TYR A 92 -2.01 -4.93 1.46
CA TYR A 92 -1.50 -5.56 0.23
C TYR A 92 -0.58 -6.76 0.49
N LEU A 93 0.20 -6.71 1.58
CA LEU A 93 1.09 -7.80 1.99
C LEU A 93 0.33 -9.06 2.45
N GLN A 94 -0.88 -8.91 3.00
CA GLN A 94 -1.70 -10.03 3.49
C GLN A 94 -2.58 -10.69 2.41
N HIS A 95 -2.79 -10.02 1.27
CA HIS A 95 -3.65 -10.53 0.19
C HIS A 95 -2.82 -11.28 -0.88
N PRO A 96 -3.45 -12.08 -1.77
CA PRO A 96 -2.74 -12.74 -2.85
C PRO A 96 -1.89 -11.77 -3.71
N PRO A 97 -0.80 -12.24 -4.35
CA PRO A 97 -0.05 -11.43 -5.29
C PRO A 97 -0.97 -10.87 -6.38
N ILE A 98 -0.80 -9.59 -6.69
CA ILE A 98 -1.56 -8.88 -7.73
C ILE A 98 -0.63 -8.73 -8.93
N SER A 99 -1.01 -9.23 -10.09
CA SER A 99 -0.20 -9.06 -11.29
C SER A 99 -0.54 -7.76 -12.02
N PHE A 100 0.48 -7.17 -12.66
CA PHE A 100 0.28 -6.01 -13.54
C PHE A 100 -0.73 -6.31 -14.66
N ALA A 101 -0.69 -7.53 -15.22
CA ALA A 101 -1.59 -7.96 -16.28
C ALA A 101 -3.07 -8.00 -15.82
N GLU A 102 -3.35 -8.48 -14.61
CA GLU A 102 -4.71 -8.47 -14.04
C GLU A 102 -5.23 -7.05 -13.84
N LEU A 103 -4.37 -6.12 -13.38
CA LEU A 103 -4.75 -4.73 -13.18
C LEU A 103 -5.11 -4.04 -14.51
N LYS A 104 -4.36 -4.32 -15.58
CA LYS A 104 -4.56 -3.70 -16.91
C LYS A 104 -5.67 -4.33 -17.73
N ARG A 105 -5.93 -5.65 -17.61
CA ARG A 105 -7.07 -6.29 -18.29
C ARG A 105 -8.38 -5.59 -17.94
N ASN A 106 -8.55 -5.17 -16.69
CA ASN A 106 -9.78 -4.52 -16.24
C ASN A 106 -9.90 -3.04 -16.64
N THR A 107 -8.82 -2.39 -17.06
CA THR A 107 -8.84 -0.99 -17.54
C THR A 107 -9.25 -0.92 -19.01
N LEU A 108 -8.87 -1.92 -19.82
CA LEU A 108 -9.14 -1.93 -21.26
C LEU A 108 -10.63 -2.14 -21.61
N TYR A 109 -11.42 -2.75 -20.73
CA TYR A 109 -12.87 -2.90 -20.93
C TYR A 109 -13.66 -1.59 -20.78
N PHE A 110 -13.09 -0.55 -20.17
CA PHE A 110 -13.75 0.75 -20.00
C PHE A 110 -13.30 1.81 -21.04
N SER A 111 -12.40 1.46 -21.96
CA SER A 111 -11.86 2.41 -22.95
C SER A 111 -12.47 2.27 -24.35
N THR A 112 -13.43 1.36 -24.56
CA THR A 112 -14.06 1.11 -25.88
C THR A 112 -15.50 1.61 -26.02
N ASP A 113 -16.02 2.37 -25.06
CA ASP A 113 -17.31 3.06 -25.23
C ASP A 113 -17.08 4.58 -25.34
N VAL A 114 -16.80 5.04 -26.57
CA VAL A 114 -16.97 6.43 -27.04
C VAL A 114 -17.82 6.39 -28.30
#